data_AF-A0A836FL81-F1
#
_entry.id   AF-A0A836FL81-F1
#
_cell.length_a   1.000
_cell.length_b   1.000
_cell.length_c   1.000
_cell.angle_alpha   90.00
_cell.angle_beta   90.00
_cell.angle_gamma   90.00
#
_symmetry.space_group_name_H-M   'P 1'
#
loop_
_entity.id
_entity.type
_entity.pdbx_description
1 polymer ?
#
loop_
_entity_poly.entity_id
_entity_poly.type
_entity_poly.pdbx_seq_one_letter_code
_entity_poly.pdbx_strand_id
1 'polypeptide(L)'
;MSTQQSPAALQSTVDREKVYTWIIELSNPETRENALLELSKKREVVPDLAPMLWHSFGTTASLLQEIINIYPAINPATLTAYQSNRVCNALALLQCVASHPETRSVFLQAHVPLFLYPFLHTVSKTRPFEYLRLTSLGVIGALVKTDEQEVITFLLTTEIIPLCLRIMESGSELSKTVATFILQKILLDDSGLSYICQTYDRFSHVAMILGKMVLSLAKDPSARLLKHVVRCYLRLSDNPRALLALRQCLPDQLRDNTFATCLQEDASTKHWLNLLLKNLEAGPQQPGPPTQPGQQDPRTIGMSPLTS
;
A
#
# COMPACT_ATOMS: atom_id res chain seq x y z
N MET A 1 0.21 57.69 0.40
CA MET A 1 1.45 56.93 0.18
C MET A 1 1.07 55.58 -0.40
N SER A 2 1.13 55.45 -1.73
CA SER A 2 0.74 54.23 -2.45
C SER A 2 1.94 53.29 -2.43
N THR A 3 1.90 52.26 -1.58
CA THR A 3 2.87 51.18 -1.62
C THR A 3 2.70 50.43 -2.94
N GLN A 4 3.58 50.69 -3.92
CA GLN A 4 3.68 49.89 -5.14
C GLN A 4 4.02 48.44 -4.73
N GLN A 5 3.07 47.54 -4.96
CA GLN A 5 3.31 46.10 -4.78
C GLN A 5 4.33 45.62 -5.81
N SER A 6 5.26 44.76 -5.37
CA SER A 6 6.29 44.21 -6.23
C SER A 6 5.67 43.31 -7.34
N PRO A 7 6.25 43.24 -8.54
CA PRO A 7 5.71 42.45 -9.66
C PRO A 7 5.48 40.97 -9.31
N ALA A 8 6.34 40.39 -8.46
CA ALA A 8 6.21 39.03 -7.97
C ALA A 8 5.00 38.85 -7.04
N ALA A 9 4.68 39.85 -6.21
CA ALA A 9 3.49 39.81 -5.35
C ALA A 9 2.21 39.89 -6.19
N LEU A 10 2.18 40.77 -7.20
CA LEU A 10 1.07 40.88 -8.16
C LEU A 10 0.84 39.60 -8.97
N GLN A 11 1.91 38.91 -9.36
CA GLN A 11 1.79 37.64 -10.08
C GLN A 11 1.27 36.51 -9.18
N SER A 12 1.70 36.47 -7.92
CA SER A 12 1.19 35.52 -6.93
C SER A 12 -0.30 35.73 -6.60
N THR A 13 -0.78 36.98 -6.60
CA THR A 13 -2.20 37.28 -6.38
C THR A 13 -3.06 36.89 -7.59
N VAL A 14 -2.59 37.17 -8.81
CA VAL A 14 -3.30 36.78 -10.05
C VAL A 14 -3.37 35.25 -10.19
N ASP A 15 -2.31 34.54 -9.81
CA ASP A 15 -2.33 33.07 -9.83
C ASP A 15 -3.30 32.49 -8.80
N ARG A 16 -3.50 33.15 -7.65
CA ARG A 16 -4.45 32.72 -6.62
C ARG A 16 -5.90 33.00 -7.00
N GLU A 17 -6.19 34.13 -7.65
CA GLU A 17 -7.53 34.42 -8.18
C GLU A 17 -7.97 33.37 -9.20
N LYS A 18 -7.07 32.93 -10.09
CA LYS A 18 -7.36 31.85 -11.04
C LYS A 18 -7.70 30.54 -10.35
N VAL A 19 -7.02 30.21 -9.25
CA VAL A 19 -7.33 29.01 -8.46
C VAL A 19 -8.76 29.08 -7.91
N TYR A 20 -9.17 30.22 -7.35
CA TYR A 20 -10.55 30.38 -6.87
C TYR A 20 -11.57 30.25 -8.00
N THR A 21 -11.30 30.85 -9.16
CA THR A 21 -12.15 30.71 -10.34
C THR A 21 -12.30 29.24 -10.76
N TRP A 22 -11.20 28.49 -10.87
CA TRP A 22 -11.27 27.08 -11.22
C TRP A 22 -12.01 26.25 -10.16
N ILE A 23 -11.86 26.55 -8.87
CA ILE A 23 -12.60 25.85 -7.82
C ILE A 23 -14.11 26.07 -7.96
N ILE A 24 -14.54 27.29 -8.28
CA ILE A 24 -15.94 27.61 -8.56
C ILE A 24 -16.42 26.86 -9.82
N GLU A 25 -15.60 26.86 -10.88
CA GLU A 25 -15.90 26.17 -12.14
C GLU A 25 -16.04 24.65 -11.99
N LEU A 26 -15.58 24.03 -10.90
CA LEU A 26 -15.83 22.61 -10.63
C LEU A 26 -17.31 22.30 -10.43
N SER A 27 -18.13 23.24 -9.97
CA SER A 27 -19.56 22.97 -9.73
C SER A 27 -20.35 22.83 -11.04
N ASN A 28 -19.95 23.56 -12.10
CA ASN A 28 -20.63 23.53 -13.40
C ASN A 28 -20.07 22.40 -14.29
N PRO A 29 -20.89 21.42 -14.72
CA PRO A 29 -20.45 20.31 -15.58
C PRO A 29 -19.72 20.73 -16.88
N GLU A 30 -20.06 21.89 -17.45
CA GLU A 30 -19.48 22.38 -18.71
C GLU A 30 -18.04 22.88 -18.53
N THR A 31 -17.71 23.47 -17.39
CA THR A 31 -16.39 24.04 -17.09
C THR A 31 -15.51 23.10 -16.27
N ARG A 32 -16.12 22.14 -15.58
CA ARG A 32 -15.45 21.26 -14.62
C ARG A 32 -14.24 20.54 -15.18
N GLU A 33 -14.31 20.05 -16.42
CA GLU A 33 -13.19 19.29 -16.99
C GLU A 33 -11.90 20.10 -17.09
N ASN A 34 -12.01 21.34 -17.58
CA ASN A 34 -10.86 22.23 -17.68
C ASN A 34 -10.34 22.61 -16.29
N ALA A 35 -11.25 22.93 -15.37
CA ALA A 35 -10.90 23.22 -13.98
C ALA A 35 -10.16 22.06 -13.29
N LEU A 36 -10.60 20.81 -13.49
CA LEU A 36 -9.92 19.62 -12.97
C LEU A 36 -8.48 19.53 -13.47
N LEU A 37 -8.27 19.75 -14.78
CA LEU A 37 -6.95 19.69 -15.40
C LEU A 37 -6.02 20.78 -14.86
N GLU A 38 -6.50 22.01 -14.75
CA GLU A 38 -5.66 23.13 -14.30
C GLU A 38 -5.36 23.03 -12.80
N LEU A 39 -6.35 22.69 -11.97
CA LEU A 39 -6.14 22.50 -10.54
C LEU A 39 -5.20 21.32 -10.24
N SER A 40 -5.29 20.21 -10.99
CA SER A 40 -4.43 19.04 -10.76
C SER A 40 -2.95 19.37 -10.97
N LYS A 41 -2.62 20.29 -11.89
CA LYS A 41 -1.26 20.82 -12.11
C LYS A 41 -0.79 21.75 -10.98
N LYS A 42 -1.70 22.38 -10.25
CA LYS A 42 -1.38 23.36 -9.19
C LYS A 42 -1.19 22.76 -7.81
N ARG A 43 -1.48 21.46 -7.63
CA ARG A 43 -1.43 20.75 -6.34
C ARG A 43 -0.09 20.84 -5.58
N GLU A 44 1.03 20.99 -6.31
CA GLU A 44 2.38 21.06 -5.71
C GLU A 44 2.82 22.49 -5.43
N VAL A 45 2.16 23.48 -6.06
CA VAL A 45 2.55 24.90 -6.01
C VAL A 45 1.67 25.70 -5.05
N VAL A 46 0.45 25.23 -4.78
CA VAL A 46 -0.54 25.89 -3.91
C VAL A 46 -0.72 25.07 -2.62
N PRO A 47 -0.01 25.41 -1.52
CA PRO A 47 0.02 24.58 -0.31
C PRO A 47 -1.34 24.46 0.39
N ASP A 48 -2.16 25.50 0.30
CA ASP A 48 -3.49 25.64 0.91
C ASP A 48 -4.63 25.19 0.00
N LEU A 49 -4.33 24.53 -1.13
CA LEU A 49 -5.35 24.05 -2.06
C LEU A 49 -6.29 23.03 -1.42
N ALA A 50 -5.80 22.14 -0.56
CA ALA A 50 -6.63 21.13 0.09
C ALA A 50 -7.75 21.73 0.97
N PRO A 51 -7.46 22.65 1.92
CA PRO A 51 -8.50 23.40 2.63
C PRO A 51 -9.45 24.15 1.70
N MET A 52 -8.94 24.80 0.64
CA MET A 52 -9.81 25.49 -0.33
C MET A 52 -10.79 24.53 -1.00
N LEU A 53 -10.33 23.36 -1.45
CA LEU A 53 -11.18 22.34 -2.09
C LEU A 53 -12.23 21.78 -1.11
N TRP A 54 -11.83 21.54 0.15
CA TRP A 54 -12.71 20.94 1.13
C TRP A 54 -13.82 21.89 1.61
N HIS A 55 -13.47 23.16 1.88
CA HIS A 55 -14.39 24.14 2.44
C HIS A 55 -15.20 24.91 1.40
N SER A 56 -14.86 24.79 0.10
CA SER A 56 -15.67 25.36 -0.97
C SER A 56 -16.95 24.58 -1.19
N PHE A 57 -18.06 25.32 -1.34
CA PHE A 57 -19.40 24.74 -1.44
C PHE A 57 -19.52 23.81 -2.65
N GLY A 58 -19.92 22.55 -2.41
CA GLY A 58 -20.19 21.57 -3.47
C GLY A 58 -18.96 21.03 -4.21
N THR A 59 -17.74 21.50 -3.90
CA THR A 59 -16.51 21.07 -4.59
C THR A 59 -16.22 19.60 -4.36
N THR A 60 -16.18 19.13 -3.12
CA THR A 60 -15.96 17.71 -2.81
C THR A 60 -17.05 16.80 -3.39
N ALA A 61 -18.32 17.24 -3.35
CA ALA A 61 -19.42 16.53 -3.99
C ALA A 61 -19.25 16.42 -5.51
N SER A 62 -18.75 17.48 -6.16
CA SER A 62 -18.44 17.47 -7.60
C SER A 62 -17.29 16.50 -7.94
N LEU A 63 -16.26 16.41 -7.10
CA LEU A 63 -15.18 15.42 -7.26
C LEU A 63 -15.70 13.98 -7.10
N LEU A 64 -16.58 13.73 -6.13
CA LEU A 64 -17.23 12.43 -5.96
C LEU A 64 -18.13 12.07 -7.15
N GLN A 65 -18.84 13.06 -7.71
CA GLN A 65 -19.65 12.84 -8.91
C GLN A 65 -18.80 12.37 -10.10
N GLU A 66 -17.59 12.90 -10.27
CA GLU A 66 -16.66 12.44 -11.31
C GLU A 66 -16.24 10.97 -11.12
N ILE A 67 -16.11 10.51 -9.87
CA ILE A 67 -15.85 9.09 -9.56
C ILE A 67 -17.05 8.23 -9.91
N ILE A 68 -18.24 8.61 -9.42
CA ILE A 68 -19.47 7.81 -9.57
C ILE A 68 -19.85 7.67 -11.05
N ASN A 69 -19.65 8.72 -11.85
CA ASN A 69 -19.92 8.71 -13.29
C ASN A 69 -19.07 7.68 -14.07
N ILE A 70 -17.98 7.20 -13.48
CA ILE A 70 -17.13 6.18 -14.09
C ILE A 70 -17.62 4.75 -13.79
N TYR A 71 -18.39 4.53 -12.71
CA TYR A 71 -18.82 3.19 -12.31
C TYR A 71 -19.50 2.37 -13.44
N PRO A 72 -20.36 2.94 -14.30
CA PRO A 72 -20.94 2.19 -15.41
C PRO A 72 -19.91 1.68 -16.44
N ALA A 73 -18.75 2.35 -16.56
CA ALA A 73 -17.66 1.97 -17.46
C ALA A 73 -16.64 1.01 -16.82
N ILE A 74 -16.81 0.68 -15.53
CA ILE A 74 -15.97 -0.28 -14.81
C ILE A 74 -16.40 -1.72 -15.11
N ASN A 75 -17.71 -1.96 -15.16
CA ASN A 75 -18.27 -3.27 -15.47
C ASN A 75 -19.53 -3.13 -16.35
N PRO A 76 -19.49 -3.48 -17.65
CA PRO A 76 -18.36 -4.07 -18.38
C PRO A 76 -17.16 -3.10 -18.52
N ALA A 77 -15.98 -3.63 -18.79
CA ALA A 77 -14.72 -2.86 -18.80
C ALA A 77 -14.56 -1.99 -20.06
N THR A 78 -15.35 -0.92 -20.18
CA THR A 78 -15.45 -0.04 -21.36
C THR A 78 -14.78 1.33 -21.16
N LEU A 79 -14.07 1.53 -20.05
CA LEU A 79 -13.36 2.78 -19.73
C LEU A 79 -12.40 3.24 -20.84
N THR A 80 -12.63 4.44 -21.35
CA THR A 80 -11.76 5.08 -22.35
C THR A 80 -10.57 5.81 -21.73
N ALA A 81 -9.54 6.10 -22.53
CA ALA A 81 -8.39 6.89 -22.08
C ALA A 81 -8.79 8.31 -21.64
N TYR A 82 -9.72 8.93 -22.36
CA TYR A 82 -10.25 10.25 -22.04
C TYR A 82 -10.95 10.26 -20.67
N GLN A 83 -11.88 9.32 -20.45
CA GLN A 83 -12.58 9.18 -19.16
C GLN A 83 -11.62 8.91 -18.00
N SER A 84 -10.64 8.02 -18.20
CA SER A 84 -9.60 7.71 -17.21
C SER A 84 -8.77 8.96 -16.86
N ASN A 85 -8.29 9.72 -17.85
CA ASN A 85 -7.52 10.94 -17.59
C ASN A 85 -8.34 11.98 -16.81
N ARG A 86 -9.60 12.19 -17.19
CA ARG A 86 -10.49 13.15 -16.53
C ARG A 86 -10.73 12.80 -15.06
N VAL A 87 -11.11 11.55 -14.76
CA VAL A 87 -11.33 11.13 -13.36
C VAL A 87 -10.01 11.11 -12.57
N CYS A 88 -8.88 10.77 -13.20
CA CYS A 88 -7.58 10.80 -12.53
C CYS A 88 -7.16 12.22 -12.09
N ASN A 89 -7.59 13.27 -12.81
CA ASN A 89 -7.41 14.65 -12.32
C ASN A 89 -8.23 14.88 -11.04
N ALA A 90 -9.47 14.41 -10.95
CA ALA A 90 -10.27 14.49 -9.72
C ALA A 90 -9.63 13.68 -8.57
N LEU A 91 -9.13 12.47 -8.85
CA LEU A 91 -8.41 11.66 -7.88
C LEU A 91 -7.13 12.34 -7.38
N ALA A 92 -6.40 13.04 -8.25
CA ALA A 92 -5.22 13.81 -7.85
C ALA A 92 -5.55 14.95 -6.88
N LEU A 93 -6.72 15.60 -7.05
CA LEU A 93 -7.22 16.60 -6.11
C LEU A 93 -7.65 15.97 -4.77
N LEU A 94 -8.32 14.81 -4.81
CA LEU A 94 -8.65 14.07 -3.59
C LEU A 94 -7.39 13.56 -2.87
N GLN A 95 -6.33 13.21 -3.60
CA GLN A 95 -5.02 12.89 -3.02
C GLN A 95 -4.43 14.10 -2.27
N CYS A 96 -4.58 15.31 -2.81
CA CYS A 96 -4.17 16.55 -2.14
C CYS A 96 -4.94 16.73 -0.81
N VAL A 97 -6.26 16.58 -0.84
CA VAL A 97 -7.12 16.66 0.36
C VAL A 97 -6.75 15.59 1.40
N ALA A 98 -6.50 14.35 0.98
CA ALA A 98 -6.07 13.26 1.85
C ALA A 98 -4.68 13.49 2.48
N SER A 99 -3.80 14.21 1.77
CA SER A 99 -2.43 14.48 2.21
C SER A 99 -2.31 15.63 3.21
N HIS A 100 -3.28 16.55 3.25
CA HIS A 100 -3.19 17.77 4.05
C HIS A 100 -3.70 17.56 5.49
N PRO A 101 -2.97 18.03 6.52
CA PRO A 101 -3.31 17.76 7.93
C PRO A 101 -4.68 18.28 8.36
N GLU A 102 -5.13 19.43 7.85
CA GLU A 102 -6.43 20.01 8.22
C GLU A 102 -7.63 19.25 7.64
N THR A 103 -7.46 18.59 6.49
CA THR A 103 -8.56 17.97 5.75
C THR A 103 -8.56 16.45 5.82
N ARG A 104 -7.46 15.81 6.24
CA ARG A 104 -7.32 14.35 6.28
C ARG A 104 -8.37 13.67 7.15
N SER A 105 -8.53 14.13 8.38
CA SER A 105 -9.45 13.48 9.33
C SER A 105 -10.90 13.59 8.84
N VAL A 106 -11.31 14.76 8.34
CA VAL A 106 -12.66 14.96 7.77
C VAL A 106 -12.86 14.19 6.45
N PHE A 107 -11.82 14.03 5.63
CA PHE A 107 -11.84 13.17 4.44
C PHE A 107 -12.06 11.70 4.78
N LEU A 108 -11.42 11.22 5.87
CA LEU A 108 -11.58 9.87 6.38
C LEU A 108 -12.98 9.66 7.00
N GLN A 109 -13.43 10.58 7.84
CA GLN A 109 -14.76 10.56 8.48
C GLN A 109 -15.91 10.60 7.46
N ALA A 110 -15.71 11.29 6.33
CA ALA A 110 -16.65 11.28 5.22
C ALA A 110 -16.64 9.99 4.39
N HIS A 111 -15.81 9.00 4.75
CA HIS A 111 -15.68 7.71 4.07
C HIS A 111 -15.36 7.82 2.56
N VAL A 112 -14.72 8.92 2.13
CA VAL A 112 -14.35 9.15 0.72
C VAL A 112 -13.53 8.00 0.13
N PRO A 113 -12.57 7.36 0.84
CA PRO A 113 -11.81 6.23 0.30
C PRO A 113 -12.67 5.08 -0.24
N LEU A 114 -13.86 4.84 0.31
CA LEU A 114 -14.73 3.74 -0.11
C LEU A 114 -15.22 3.89 -1.56
N PHE A 115 -15.35 5.13 -2.05
CA PHE A 115 -15.69 5.40 -3.45
C PHE A 115 -14.60 4.95 -4.43
N LEU A 116 -13.38 4.69 -3.95
CA LEU A 116 -12.24 4.28 -4.78
C LEU A 116 -12.11 2.76 -4.89
N TYR A 117 -12.75 2.00 -4.00
CA TYR A 117 -12.59 0.54 -3.96
C TYR A 117 -13.12 -0.18 -5.21
N PRO A 118 -14.23 0.26 -5.84
CA PRO A 118 -14.63 -0.28 -7.14
C PRO A 118 -13.53 -0.18 -8.21
N PHE A 119 -12.72 0.88 -8.19
CA PHE A 119 -11.59 1.05 -9.13
C PHE A 119 -10.46 0.07 -8.82
N LEU A 120 -10.15 -0.15 -7.54
CA LEU A 120 -9.12 -1.10 -7.09
C LEU A 120 -9.52 -2.56 -7.36
N HIS A 121 -10.82 -2.87 -7.45
CA HIS A 121 -11.30 -4.20 -7.78
C HIS A 121 -11.09 -4.60 -9.25
N THR A 122 -10.85 -3.64 -10.14
CA THR A 122 -10.74 -3.88 -11.58
C THR A 122 -9.52 -4.72 -11.94
N VAL A 123 -9.66 -5.56 -12.97
CA VAL A 123 -8.58 -6.48 -13.43
C VAL A 123 -8.14 -6.25 -14.87
N SER A 124 -8.85 -5.40 -15.62
CA SER A 124 -8.48 -5.06 -17.00
C SER A 124 -7.08 -4.43 -17.04
N LYS A 125 -6.23 -4.94 -17.93
CA LYS A 125 -4.83 -4.52 -18.09
C LYS A 125 -4.64 -3.42 -19.14
N THR A 126 -5.72 -2.84 -19.66
CA THR A 126 -5.59 -1.70 -20.58
C THR A 126 -5.02 -0.49 -19.84
N ARG A 127 -4.28 0.37 -20.55
CA ARG A 127 -3.67 1.57 -19.99
C ARG A 127 -4.64 2.45 -19.18
N PRO A 128 -5.90 2.69 -19.62
CA PRO A 128 -6.87 3.47 -18.83
C PRO A 128 -7.17 2.87 -17.45
N PHE A 129 -7.28 1.55 -17.34
CA PHE A 129 -7.56 0.86 -16.07
C PHE A 129 -6.33 0.77 -15.16
N GLU A 130 -5.14 0.52 -15.71
CA GLU A 130 -3.89 0.57 -14.94
C GLU A 130 -3.66 1.97 -14.33
N TYR A 131 -3.87 3.02 -15.13
CA TYR A 131 -3.72 4.40 -14.66
C TYR A 131 -4.75 4.76 -13.58
N LEU A 132 -6.01 4.32 -13.76
CA LEU A 132 -7.07 4.51 -12.77
C LEU A 132 -6.72 3.87 -11.43
N ARG A 133 -6.26 2.60 -11.44
CA ARG A 133 -5.84 1.89 -10.22
C ARG A 133 -4.66 2.57 -9.54
N LEU A 134 -3.63 2.93 -10.32
CA LEU A 134 -2.44 3.59 -9.77
C LEU A 134 -2.78 4.92 -9.08
N THR A 135 -3.61 5.75 -9.71
CA THR A 135 -4.02 7.04 -9.14
C THR A 135 -4.90 6.85 -7.89
N SER A 136 -5.80 5.85 -7.91
CA SER A 136 -6.62 5.49 -6.74
C SER A 136 -5.77 5.00 -5.56
N LEU A 137 -4.77 4.16 -5.82
CA LEU A 137 -3.78 3.76 -4.80
C LEU A 137 -2.97 4.95 -4.28
N GLY A 138 -2.71 5.96 -5.13
CA GLY A 138 -2.04 7.20 -4.72
C GLY A 138 -2.79 7.95 -3.62
N VAL A 139 -4.13 7.98 -3.68
CA VAL A 139 -4.99 8.57 -2.62
C VAL A 139 -4.84 7.79 -1.32
N ILE A 140 -4.96 6.45 -1.35
CA ILE A 140 -4.82 5.60 -0.16
C ILE A 140 -3.39 5.68 0.40
N GLY A 141 -2.39 5.69 -0.47
CA GLY A 141 -0.99 5.86 -0.13
C GLY A 141 -0.70 7.19 0.57
N ALA A 142 -1.39 8.26 0.20
CA ALA A 142 -1.28 9.56 0.88
C ALA A 142 -1.84 9.51 2.31
N LEU A 143 -2.95 8.81 2.54
CA LEU A 143 -3.54 8.64 3.88
C LEU A 143 -2.59 7.89 4.83
N VAL A 144 -2.04 6.76 4.40
CA VAL A 144 -1.18 5.94 5.26
C VAL A 144 0.24 6.52 5.44
N LYS A 145 0.57 7.60 4.73
CA LYS A 145 1.91 8.21 4.82
C LYS A 145 2.16 8.88 6.16
N THR A 146 1.11 9.31 6.87
CA THR A 146 1.22 10.03 8.15
C THR A 146 1.28 9.15 9.38
N ASP A 147 1.21 7.82 9.21
CA ASP A 147 1.29 6.85 10.32
C ASP A 147 0.21 7.05 11.41
N GLU A 148 -0.94 7.63 11.05
CA GLU A 148 -2.07 7.85 11.96
C GLU A 148 -2.86 6.56 12.20
N GLN A 149 -3.02 6.20 13.48
CA GLN A 149 -3.72 4.98 13.87
C GLN A 149 -5.19 4.95 13.43
N GLU A 150 -5.87 6.10 13.36
CA GLU A 150 -7.26 6.20 12.89
C GLU A 150 -7.38 5.76 11.42
N VAL A 151 -6.39 6.10 10.59
CA VAL A 151 -6.34 5.69 9.18
C VAL A 151 -6.16 4.18 9.08
N ILE A 152 -5.24 3.59 9.86
CA ILE A 152 -5.02 2.15 9.85
C ILE A 152 -6.29 1.41 10.31
N THR A 153 -6.91 1.86 11.39
CA THR A 153 -8.15 1.27 11.93
C THR A 153 -9.26 1.29 10.89
N PHE A 154 -9.48 2.44 10.24
CA PHE A 154 -10.45 2.57 9.14
C PHE A 154 -10.16 1.53 8.04
N LEU A 155 -8.93 1.49 7.54
CA LEU A 155 -8.53 0.61 6.44
C LEU A 155 -8.67 -0.89 6.77
N LEU A 156 -8.43 -1.28 8.03
CA LEU A 156 -8.64 -2.65 8.49
C LEU A 156 -10.13 -3.02 8.49
N THR A 157 -10.99 -2.10 8.95
CA THR A 157 -12.45 -2.33 9.01
C THR A 157 -13.13 -2.34 7.65
N THR A 158 -12.50 -1.77 6.63
CA THR A 158 -13.06 -1.62 5.28
C THR A 158 -12.48 -2.61 4.26
N GLU A 159 -11.66 -3.57 4.67
CA GLU A 159 -11.11 -4.62 3.81
C GLU A 159 -10.16 -4.12 2.69
N ILE A 160 -9.26 -3.16 2.97
CA ILE A 160 -8.25 -2.75 1.97
C ILE A 160 -7.23 -3.86 1.65
N ILE A 161 -6.93 -4.74 2.61
CA ILE A 161 -5.85 -5.73 2.50
C ILE A 161 -6.07 -6.68 1.32
N PRO A 162 -7.25 -7.32 1.15
CA PRO A 162 -7.53 -8.14 -0.03
C PRO A 162 -7.32 -7.42 -1.37
N LEU A 163 -7.66 -6.12 -1.45
CA LEU A 163 -7.45 -5.30 -2.65
C LEU A 163 -5.97 -5.10 -2.93
N CYS A 164 -5.19 -4.73 -1.91
CA CYS A 164 -3.75 -4.59 -2.03
C CYS A 164 -3.08 -5.91 -2.46
N LEU A 165 -3.44 -7.04 -1.84
CA LEU A 165 -2.87 -8.35 -2.17
C LEU A 165 -3.15 -8.75 -3.63
N ARG A 166 -4.36 -8.51 -4.13
CA ARG A 166 -4.70 -8.77 -5.54
C ARG A 166 -3.82 -7.94 -6.50
N ILE A 167 -3.64 -6.65 -6.20
CA ILE A 167 -2.82 -5.76 -7.03
C ILE A 167 -1.34 -6.13 -6.94
N MET A 168 -0.86 -6.49 -5.75
CA MET A 168 0.50 -7.00 -5.52
C MET A 168 0.80 -8.25 -6.35
N GLU A 169 -0.19 -9.13 -6.52
CA GLU A 169 -0.06 -10.33 -7.33
C GLU A 169 0.02 -10.01 -8.84
N SER A 170 -0.95 -9.26 -9.37
CA SER A 170 -1.16 -9.17 -10.83
C SER A 170 -1.09 -7.78 -11.47
N GLY A 171 -0.83 -6.71 -10.70
CA GLY A 171 -0.78 -5.34 -11.21
C GLY A 171 0.52 -4.98 -11.94
N SER A 172 0.58 -3.77 -12.51
CA SER A 172 1.82 -3.16 -13.01
C SER A 172 2.85 -2.97 -11.88
N GLU A 173 4.14 -2.88 -12.22
CA GLU A 173 5.23 -2.69 -11.26
C GLU A 173 4.98 -1.48 -10.32
N LEU A 174 4.54 -0.35 -10.88
CA LEU A 174 4.20 0.84 -10.11
C LEU A 174 3.04 0.58 -9.14
N SER A 175 1.97 -0.08 -9.60
CA SER A 175 0.82 -0.42 -8.75
C SER A 175 1.20 -1.42 -7.65
N LYS A 176 2.05 -2.41 -7.96
CA LYS A 176 2.61 -3.35 -6.97
C LYS A 176 3.41 -2.61 -5.91
N THR A 177 4.23 -1.63 -6.31
CA THR A 177 5.03 -0.82 -5.39
C THR A 177 4.15 -0.05 -4.43
N VAL A 178 3.13 0.67 -4.92
CA VAL A 178 2.24 1.45 -4.04
C VAL A 178 1.37 0.54 -3.17
N ALA A 179 0.83 -0.56 -3.69
CA ALA A 179 0.05 -1.51 -2.91
C ALA A 179 0.88 -2.18 -1.79
N THR A 180 2.13 -2.54 -2.08
CA THR A 180 3.06 -3.09 -1.07
C THR A 180 3.44 -2.04 -0.04
N PHE A 181 3.61 -0.77 -0.44
CA PHE A 181 3.82 0.34 0.48
C PHE A 181 2.64 0.53 1.44
N ILE A 182 1.40 0.44 0.95
CA ILE A 182 0.20 0.51 1.79
C ILE A 182 0.16 -0.66 2.78
N LEU A 183 0.38 -1.89 2.30
CA LEU A 183 0.45 -3.07 3.17
C LEU A 183 1.57 -2.95 4.21
N GLN A 184 2.73 -2.41 3.81
CA GLN A 184 3.84 -2.15 4.73
C GLN A 184 3.39 -1.20 5.84
N LYS A 185 2.76 -0.07 5.51
CA LYS A 185 2.28 0.89 6.52
C LYS A 185 1.28 0.27 7.48
N ILE A 186 0.37 -0.58 6.99
CA ILE A 186 -0.54 -1.35 7.84
C ILE A 186 0.23 -2.30 8.77
N LEU A 187 1.21 -3.04 8.26
CA LEU A 187 2.03 -3.94 9.06
C LEU A 187 2.86 -3.21 10.13
N LEU A 188 3.32 -1.99 9.85
CA LEU A 188 4.11 -1.21 10.81
C LEU A 188 3.32 -0.87 12.07
N ASP A 189 2.01 -0.65 11.94
CA ASP A 189 1.12 -0.47 13.07
C ASP A 189 0.86 -1.79 13.82
N ASP A 190 0.83 -1.74 15.15
CA ASP A 190 0.66 -2.94 15.98
C ASP A 190 -0.72 -3.60 15.79
N SER A 191 -1.78 -2.80 15.56
CA SER A 191 -3.11 -3.33 15.29
C SER A 191 -3.18 -4.02 13.93
N GLY A 192 -2.50 -3.47 12.92
CA GLY A 192 -2.40 -4.07 11.59
C GLY A 192 -1.58 -5.35 11.57
N LEU A 193 -0.44 -5.40 12.26
CA LEU A 193 0.33 -6.64 12.44
C LEU A 193 -0.50 -7.70 13.17
N SER A 194 -1.16 -7.34 14.27
CA SER A 194 -2.02 -8.24 15.03
C SER A 194 -3.17 -8.78 14.16
N TYR A 195 -3.81 -7.93 13.36
CA TYR A 195 -4.90 -8.32 12.45
C TYR A 195 -4.46 -9.33 11.39
N ILE A 196 -3.31 -9.10 10.74
CA ILE A 196 -2.77 -9.99 9.70
C ILE A 196 -2.34 -11.33 10.30
N CYS A 197 -1.71 -11.31 11.48
CA CYS A 197 -1.26 -12.51 12.18
C CYS A 197 -2.33 -13.16 13.08
N GLN A 198 -3.57 -12.65 13.05
CA GLN A 198 -4.66 -13.13 13.91
C GLN A 198 -5.01 -14.59 13.61
N THR A 199 -5.14 -14.92 12.33
CA THR A 199 -5.46 -16.26 11.83
C THR A 199 -4.37 -16.76 10.90
N TYR A 200 -4.23 -18.08 10.82
CA TYR A 200 -3.28 -18.71 9.89
C TYR A 200 -3.59 -18.33 8.44
N ASP A 201 -4.86 -18.31 8.04
CA ASP A 201 -5.27 -18.02 6.66
C ASP A 201 -4.86 -16.63 6.20
N ARG A 202 -5.06 -15.60 7.05
CA ARG A 202 -4.68 -14.22 6.73
C ARG A 202 -3.17 -14.10 6.55
N PHE A 203 -2.40 -14.61 7.51
CA PHE A 203 -0.94 -14.62 7.43
C PHE A 203 -0.45 -15.40 6.20
N SER A 204 -0.95 -16.63 6.00
CA SER A 204 -0.54 -17.52 4.91
C SER A 204 -0.82 -16.89 3.54
N HIS A 205 -1.95 -16.19 3.38
CA HIS A 205 -2.25 -15.49 2.15
C HIS A 205 -1.25 -14.35 1.90
N VAL A 206 -0.96 -13.51 2.90
CA VAL A 206 0.04 -12.44 2.77
C VAL A 206 1.43 -13.01 2.44
N ALA A 207 1.88 -14.02 3.18
CA ALA A 207 3.18 -14.65 2.97
C ALA A 207 3.29 -15.30 1.57
N MET A 208 2.23 -15.96 1.10
CA MET A 208 2.18 -16.53 -0.25
C MET A 208 2.36 -15.45 -1.33
N ILE A 209 1.64 -14.33 -1.23
CA ILE A 209 1.75 -13.25 -2.23
C ILE A 209 3.14 -12.62 -2.19
N LEU A 210 3.68 -12.31 -1.00
CA LEU A 210 5.05 -11.81 -0.86
C LEU A 210 6.07 -12.81 -1.46
N GLY A 211 5.87 -14.11 -1.27
CA GLY A 211 6.72 -15.16 -1.85
C GLY A 211 6.69 -15.15 -3.38
N LYS A 212 5.50 -15.07 -4.00
CA LYS A 212 5.36 -14.91 -5.46
C LYS A 212 6.05 -13.65 -5.96
N MET A 213 5.98 -12.55 -5.21
CA MET A 213 6.67 -11.31 -5.57
C MET A 213 8.19 -11.44 -5.53
N VAL A 214 8.74 -12.12 -4.52
CA VAL A 214 10.19 -12.40 -4.45
C VAL A 214 10.64 -13.21 -5.68
N LEU A 215 9.89 -14.26 -6.05
CA LEU A 215 10.20 -15.04 -7.25
C LEU A 215 10.13 -14.21 -8.54
N SER A 216 9.19 -13.26 -8.62
CA SER A 216 9.11 -12.31 -9.74
C SER A 216 10.30 -11.35 -9.76
N LEU A 217 10.69 -10.81 -8.60
CA LEU A 217 11.81 -9.88 -8.45
C LEU A 217 13.16 -10.51 -8.79
N ALA A 218 13.31 -11.82 -8.57
CA ALA A 218 14.51 -12.55 -8.96
C ALA A 218 14.68 -12.61 -10.50
N LYS A 219 13.59 -12.53 -11.26
CA LYS A 219 13.60 -12.52 -12.73
C LYS A 219 13.66 -11.11 -13.30
N ASP A 220 12.91 -10.19 -12.71
CA ASP A 220 12.81 -8.79 -13.13
C ASP A 220 13.04 -7.87 -11.91
N PRO A 221 14.30 -7.46 -11.68
CA PRO A 221 14.67 -6.75 -10.45
C PRO A 221 14.06 -5.34 -10.36
N SER A 222 13.43 -5.05 -9.22
CA SER A 222 12.99 -3.70 -8.86
C SER A 222 13.39 -3.38 -7.42
N ALA A 223 14.38 -2.50 -7.25
CA ALA A 223 14.91 -2.13 -5.93
C ALA A 223 13.84 -1.51 -5.02
N ARG A 224 12.98 -0.67 -5.60
CA ARG A 224 11.89 0.01 -4.87
C ARG A 224 10.88 -1.00 -4.33
N LEU A 225 10.50 -1.98 -5.15
CA LEU A 225 9.55 -3.01 -4.73
C LEU A 225 10.17 -3.96 -3.71
N LEU A 226 11.42 -4.40 -3.95
CA LEU A 226 12.16 -5.28 -3.04
C LEU A 226 12.28 -4.67 -1.64
N LYS A 227 12.56 -3.36 -1.55
CA LYS A 227 12.62 -2.62 -0.29
C LYS A 227 11.35 -2.79 0.55
N HIS A 228 10.18 -2.63 -0.06
CA HIS A 228 8.90 -2.79 0.63
C HIS A 228 8.62 -4.26 1.01
N VAL A 229 8.95 -5.21 0.12
CA VAL A 229 8.80 -6.65 0.39
C VAL A 229 9.65 -7.09 1.58
N VAL A 230 10.94 -6.72 1.61
CA VAL A 230 11.84 -7.01 2.73
C VAL A 230 11.31 -6.39 4.02
N ARG A 231 10.84 -5.14 3.97
CA ARG A 231 10.31 -4.46 5.16
C ARG A 231 9.04 -5.11 5.71
N CYS A 232 8.18 -5.66 4.85
CA CYS A 232 7.01 -6.44 5.24
C CYS A 232 7.42 -7.74 5.95
N TYR A 233 8.34 -8.51 5.37
CA TYR A 233 8.84 -9.74 6.01
C TYR A 233 9.50 -9.46 7.36
N LEU A 234 10.34 -8.43 7.44
CA LEU A 234 10.96 -8.02 8.70
C LEU A 234 9.90 -7.73 9.76
N ARG A 235 8.86 -6.96 9.42
CA ARG A 235 7.79 -6.65 10.37
C ARG A 235 6.97 -7.87 10.77
N LEU A 236 6.69 -8.78 9.84
CA LEU A 236 6.02 -10.04 10.14
C LEU A 236 6.85 -10.89 11.13
N SER A 237 8.18 -10.81 11.08
CA SER A 237 9.06 -11.54 12.00
C SER A 237 8.96 -11.08 13.46
N ASP A 238 8.39 -9.90 13.73
CA ASP A 238 8.14 -9.41 15.09
C ASP A 238 7.01 -10.18 15.79
N ASN A 239 6.12 -10.84 15.02
CA ASN A 239 5.05 -11.67 15.58
C ASN A 239 5.57 -13.11 15.80
N PRO A 240 5.51 -13.66 17.04
CA PRO A 240 6.07 -14.98 17.34
C PRO A 240 5.49 -16.13 16.50
N ARG A 241 4.19 -16.08 16.16
CA ARG A 241 3.54 -17.12 15.34
C ARG A 241 3.98 -17.03 13.89
N ALA A 242 4.01 -15.83 13.33
CA ALA A 242 4.49 -15.59 11.98
C ALA A 242 5.98 -15.92 11.83
N LEU A 243 6.81 -15.59 12.83
CA LEU A 243 8.24 -15.93 12.86
C LEU A 243 8.48 -17.43 12.69
N LEU A 244 7.73 -18.27 13.42
CA LEU A 244 7.83 -19.72 13.32
C LEU A 244 7.45 -20.23 11.92
N ALA A 245 6.40 -19.68 11.33
CA ALA A 245 6.00 -20.06 9.97
C ALA A 245 7.00 -19.56 8.91
N LEU A 246 7.53 -18.35 9.05
CA LEU A 246 8.53 -17.78 8.13
C LEU A 246 9.83 -18.58 8.10
N ARG A 247 10.20 -19.25 9.20
CA ARG A 247 11.36 -20.19 9.18
C ARG A 247 11.20 -21.28 8.12
N GLN A 248 9.96 -21.72 7.89
CA GLN A 248 9.65 -22.79 6.95
C GLN A 248 9.34 -22.26 5.55
N CYS A 249 8.74 -21.06 5.43
CA CYS A 249 8.20 -20.57 4.16
C CYS A 249 8.87 -19.32 3.58
N LEU A 250 9.90 -18.75 4.22
CA LEU A 250 10.65 -17.64 3.61
C LEU A 250 11.27 -18.10 2.27
N PRO A 251 11.17 -17.33 1.18
CA PRO A 251 11.81 -17.69 -0.09
C PRO A 251 13.34 -17.76 -0.01
N ASP A 252 13.93 -18.74 -0.67
CA ASP A 252 15.39 -18.95 -0.64
C ASP A 252 16.18 -17.81 -1.29
N GLN A 253 15.58 -17.07 -2.23
CA GLN A 253 16.20 -15.90 -2.86
C GLN A 253 16.47 -14.75 -1.86
N LEU A 254 15.79 -14.74 -0.71
CA LEU A 254 16.08 -13.82 0.39
C LEU A 254 17.16 -14.34 1.35
N ARG A 255 17.50 -15.63 1.27
CA ARG A 255 18.57 -16.27 2.07
C ARG A 255 19.90 -16.33 1.33
N ASP A 256 19.85 -16.40 0.01
CA ASP A 256 21.03 -16.49 -0.84
C ASP A 256 21.48 -15.13 -1.39
N ASN A 257 22.41 -15.15 -2.36
CA ASN A 257 22.97 -13.95 -2.97
C ASN A 257 22.17 -13.43 -4.19
N THR A 258 20.93 -13.90 -4.42
CA THR A 258 20.11 -13.52 -5.59
C THR A 258 19.96 -12.01 -5.72
N PHE A 259 19.71 -11.30 -4.62
CA PHE A 259 19.51 -9.85 -4.62
C PHE A 259 20.77 -9.04 -4.30
N ALA A 260 21.96 -9.66 -4.23
CA ALA A 260 23.18 -9.00 -3.81
C ALA A 260 23.45 -7.71 -4.62
N THR A 261 23.34 -7.77 -5.95
CA THR A 261 23.52 -6.62 -6.85
C THR A 261 22.48 -5.52 -6.63
N CYS A 262 21.21 -5.89 -6.47
CA CYS A 262 20.11 -4.95 -6.25
C CYS A 262 20.24 -4.20 -4.91
N LEU A 263 20.88 -4.83 -3.92
CA LEU A 263 21.07 -4.30 -2.57
C LEU A 263 22.42 -3.59 -2.37
N GLN A 264 23.29 -3.50 -3.39
CA GLN A 264 24.61 -2.87 -3.24
C GLN A 264 24.50 -1.40 -2.81
N GLU A 265 23.58 -0.66 -3.43
CA GLU A 265 23.39 0.78 -3.19
C GLU A 265 22.33 1.10 -2.13
N ASP A 266 21.55 0.11 -1.67
CA ASP A 266 20.52 0.28 -0.63
C ASP A 266 20.94 -0.34 0.70
N ALA A 267 21.78 0.39 1.43
CA ALA A 267 22.24 0.01 2.76
C ALA A 267 21.09 -0.25 3.76
N SER A 268 19.97 0.48 3.61
CA SER A 268 18.81 0.34 4.50
C SER A 268 18.12 -1.01 4.31
N THR A 269 17.84 -1.39 3.06
CA THR A 269 17.20 -2.67 2.74
C THR A 269 18.12 -3.84 3.07
N LYS A 270 19.43 -3.70 2.81
CA LYS A 270 20.43 -4.71 3.20
C LYS A 270 20.46 -4.93 4.71
N HIS A 271 20.42 -3.85 5.50
CA HIS A 271 20.35 -3.94 6.96
C HIS A 271 19.06 -4.64 7.42
N TRP A 272 17.90 -4.30 6.85
CA TRP A 272 16.63 -4.94 7.16
C TRP A 272 16.60 -6.42 6.83
N LEU A 273 17.17 -6.83 5.70
CA LEU A 273 17.27 -8.24 5.33
C LEU A 273 18.14 -9.01 6.33
N ASN A 274 19.30 -8.46 6.71
CA ASN A 274 20.16 -9.08 7.71
C ASN A 274 19.46 -9.23 9.07
N LEU A 275 18.67 -8.23 9.49
CA LEU A 275 17.91 -8.30 10.74
C LEU A 275 16.80 -9.36 10.67
N LEU A 276 16.11 -9.46 9.54
CA LEU A 276 15.12 -10.52 9.30
C LEU A 276 15.75 -11.91 9.44
N LEU A 277 16.90 -12.15 8.81
CA LEU A 277 17.61 -13.43 8.90
C LEU A 277 18.03 -13.74 10.34
N LYS A 278 18.55 -12.75 11.08
CA LYS A 278 18.88 -12.90 12.51
C LYS A 278 17.66 -13.25 13.38
N ASN A 279 16.51 -12.61 13.15
CA ASN A 279 15.29 -12.91 13.89
C ASN A 279 14.87 -14.38 13.69
N LEU A 280 15.02 -14.90 12.48
CA LEU A 280 14.70 -16.30 12.14
C LEU A 280 15.65 -17.28 12.83
N GLU A 281 16.91 -16.91 13.06
CA GLU A 281 17.89 -17.71 13.81
C GLU A 281 17.63 -17.70 15.33
N ALA A 282 17.24 -16.56 15.91
CA ALA A 282 17.27 -16.31 17.35
C ALA A 282 16.08 -16.86 18.18
N GLY A 283 14.93 -17.21 17.59
CA GLY A 283 13.78 -17.74 18.33
C GLY A 283 14.00 -19.16 18.89
N PRO A 284 13.26 -19.58 19.94
CA PRO A 284 13.41 -20.91 20.55
C PRO A 284 13.31 -21.99 19.46
N GLN A 285 14.26 -22.92 19.47
CA GLN A 285 14.17 -24.13 18.64
C GLN A 285 12.90 -24.85 19.03
N GLN A 286 12.08 -25.26 18.05
CA GLN A 286 11.02 -26.23 18.33
C GLN A 286 11.69 -27.44 18.99
N PRO A 287 11.16 -27.97 20.12
CA PRO A 287 11.61 -29.26 20.60
C PRO A 287 11.42 -30.23 19.44
N GLY A 288 12.50 -30.87 19.00
CA GLY A 288 12.40 -31.97 18.05
C GLY A 288 11.41 -33.01 18.55
N PRO A 289 10.86 -33.87 17.68
CA PRO A 289 10.01 -34.96 18.11
C PRO A 289 10.72 -35.72 19.25
N PRO A 290 10.03 -36.03 20.36
CA PRO A 290 10.67 -36.68 21.50
C PRO A 290 11.28 -38.00 21.02
N THR A 291 12.61 -38.09 21.09
CA THR A 291 13.32 -39.36 21.02
C THR A 291 12.82 -40.21 22.19
N GLN A 292 11.98 -41.20 21.89
CA GLN A 292 11.57 -42.20 22.87
C GLN A 292 12.82 -42.89 23.43
N PRO A 293 13.05 -42.88 24.75
CA PRO A 293 14.11 -43.67 25.34
C PRO A 293 13.65 -45.14 25.39
N GLY A 294 14.37 -46.01 24.69
CA GLY A 294 14.38 -47.45 24.98
C GLY A 294 13.38 -48.30 24.20
N GLN A 295 13.68 -48.57 22.93
CA GLN A 295 13.32 -49.87 22.34
C GLN A 295 14.54 -50.78 22.53
N GLN A 296 14.52 -51.57 23.61
CA GLN A 296 15.46 -52.67 23.78
C GLN A 296 15.20 -53.73 22.70
N ASP A 297 16.27 -54.09 22.01
CA ASP A 297 16.32 -55.11 20.97
C ASP A 297 16.01 -56.50 21.57
N PRO A 298 14.94 -57.22 21.14
CA PRO A 298 14.52 -58.49 21.76
C PRO A 298 15.46 -59.69 21.57
N ARG A 299 16.69 -59.50 21.07
CA ARG A 299 17.58 -60.60 20.68
C ARG A 299 18.75 -60.89 21.63
N THR A 300 18.74 -60.33 22.84
CA THR A 300 19.78 -60.60 23.85
C THR A 300 19.19 -61.17 25.14
N ILE A 301 18.55 -62.34 25.04
CA ILE A 301 18.33 -63.22 26.21
C ILE A 301 19.30 -64.39 26.08
N GLY A 302 20.53 -64.15 26.53
CA GLY A 302 21.54 -65.18 26.73
C GLY A 302 21.46 -65.71 28.16
N MET A 303 21.24 -67.02 28.29
CA MET A 303 21.18 -67.76 29.54
C MET A 303 22.40 -67.49 30.43
N SER A 304 22.17 -67.31 31.73
CA SER A 304 23.20 -67.45 32.78
C SER A 304 22.96 -68.76 33.54
N PRO A 305 24.01 -69.52 33.88
CA PRO A 305 23.88 -70.77 34.62
C PRO A 305 23.80 -70.50 36.12
N LEU A 306 22.96 -71.24 36.83
CA LEU A 306 23.00 -71.32 38.30
C LEU A 306 23.66 -72.65 38.70
N THR A 307 24.75 -72.48 39.43
CA THR A 307 25.48 -73.49 40.19
C THR A 307 24.72 -73.96 41.42
N SER A 308 25.01 -75.22 41.78
CA SER A 308 24.63 -75.98 43.00
C SER A 308 23.27 -76.66 42.97
#